data_AF-A0A940VAX8-F1
#
_entry.id   AF-A0A940VAX8-F1
#
_cell.length_a   1.000
_cell.length_b   1.000
_cell.length_c   1.000
_cell.angle_alpha   90.00
_cell.angle_beta   90.00
_cell.angle_gamma   90.00
#
_symmetry.space_group_name_H-M   'P 1'
#
loop_
_entity.id
_entity.type
_entity.pdbx_description
1 polymer ?
#
loop_
_entity_poly.entity_id
_entity_poly.type
_entity_poly.pdbx_seq_one_letter_code
_entity_poly.pdbx_strand_id
1 'polypeptide(L)'
;MRALDNREASLAGHGAGIQAARLMADQKIQAVVTGHCGPNAYRALNAVGVRVYTGVTEGTVRDAVLQFQAGRLQEAAGADVQSHW
;
A
#
# COMPACT_ATOMS: atom_id res chain seq x y z
N MET A 1 -5.09 -17.40 2.21
CA MET A 1 -4.50 -16.19 1.61
C MET A 1 -5.27 -15.89 0.34
N ARG A 2 -5.82 -14.69 0.19
CA ARG A 2 -6.64 -14.30 -0.98
C ARG A 2 -5.84 -13.29 -1.80
N ALA A 3 -5.71 -13.52 -3.10
CA ALA A 3 -5.13 -12.55 -4.02
C ALA A 3 -6.26 -11.74 -4.65
N LEU A 4 -6.06 -10.42 -4.76
CA LEU A 4 -6.94 -9.52 -5.48
C LEU A 4 -6.11 -8.89 -6.60
N ASP A 5 -6.58 -9.01 -7.83
CA ASP A 5 -5.93 -8.39 -8.96
C ASP A 5 -6.20 -6.87 -8.91
N ASN A 6 -5.12 -6.09 -8.92
CA ASN A 6 -5.15 -4.63 -8.90
C ASN A 6 -4.80 -4.03 -10.29
N ARG A 7 -4.90 -4.84 -11.35
CA ARG A 7 -4.56 -4.45 -12.72
C ARG A 7 -5.34 -3.23 -13.20
N GLU A 8 -6.61 -3.07 -12.80
CA GLU A 8 -7.39 -1.88 -13.17
C GLU A 8 -6.86 -0.60 -12.53
N ALA A 9 -6.34 -0.66 -11.30
CA ALA A 9 -5.68 0.49 -10.70
C ALA A 9 -4.32 0.76 -11.39
N SER A 10 -3.56 -0.28 -11.75
CA SER A 10 -2.30 -0.12 -12.50
C SER A 10 -2.48 0.49 -13.90
N LEU A 11 -3.64 0.30 -14.52
CA LEU A 11 -3.98 0.84 -15.84
C LEU A 11 -4.60 2.25 -15.77
N ALA A 12 -5.02 2.68 -14.59
CA ALA A 12 -5.56 4.01 -14.38
C ALA A 12 -4.41 5.02 -14.40
N GLY A 13 -4.16 5.65 -15.56
CA GLY A 13 -3.14 6.70 -15.73
C GLY A 13 -3.24 7.83 -14.71
N HIS A 14 -4.39 7.97 -14.02
CA HIS A 14 -4.60 8.75 -12.80
C HIS A 14 -5.60 8.01 -11.88
N GLY A 15 -5.45 8.11 -10.55
CA GLY A 15 -6.46 7.60 -9.60
C GLY A 15 -6.30 6.15 -9.12
N ALA A 16 -5.23 5.47 -9.52
CA ALA A 16 -4.85 4.13 -9.05
C ALA A 16 -4.90 3.98 -7.52
N GLY A 17 -4.35 4.96 -6.80
CA GLY A 17 -4.30 4.96 -5.34
C GLY A 17 -5.69 5.07 -4.67
N ILE A 18 -6.64 5.76 -5.31
CA ILE A 18 -8.00 5.92 -4.78
C ILE A 18 -8.76 4.60 -4.91
N GLN A 19 -8.65 3.93 -6.06
CA GLN A 19 -9.28 2.63 -6.26
C GLN A 19 -8.71 1.57 -5.31
N ALA A 20 -7.38 1.55 -5.14
CA ALA A 20 -6.74 0.67 -4.18
C ALA A 20 -7.25 0.93 -2.76
N ALA A 21 -7.32 2.19 -2.31
CA ALA A 21 -7.85 2.52 -0.99
C ALA A 21 -9.30 2.10 -0.78
N ARG A 22 -10.16 2.28 -1.81
CA ARG A 22 -11.56 1.85 -1.75
C ARG A 22 -11.67 0.33 -1.59
N LEU A 23 -10.90 -0.42 -2.38
CA LEU A 23 -10.84 -1.87 -2.27
C LEU A 23 -10.38 -2.32 -0.87
N MET A 24 -9.37 -1.66 -0.31
CA MET A 24 -8.89 -1.97 1.04
C MET A 24 -9.95 -1.69 2.11
N ALA A 25 -10.68 -0.57 1.99
CA ALA A 25 -11.78 -0.23 2.89
C ALA A 25 -12.92 -1.25 2.83
N ASP A 26 -13.34 -1.64 1.62
CA ASP A 26 -14.40 -2.63 1.41
C ASP A 26 -14.03 -4.01 1.99
N GLN A 27 -12.74 -4.37 1.91
CA GLN A 27 -12.21 -5.62 2.47
C GLN A 27 -11.84 -5.54 3.96
N LYS A 28 -12.09 -4.41 4.63
CA LYS A 28 -11.73 -4.15 6.04
C LYS A 28 -10.25 -4.39 6.35
N ILE A 29 -9.38 -4.05 5.41
CA ILE A 29 -7.93 -4.15 5.58
C ILE A 29 -7.48 -3.08 6.58
N GLN A 30 -6.53 -3.41 7.46
CA GLN A 30 -6.02 -2.49 8.51
C GLN A 30 -4.59 -1.99 8.23
N ALA A 31 -3.87 -2.66 7.34
CA ALA A 31 -2.49 -2.32 7.00
C ALA A 31 -2.17 -2.73 5.56
N VAL A 32 -1.38 -1.91 4.88
CA VAL A 32 -0.80 -2.19 3.57
C VAL A 32 0.72 -2.23 3.73
N VAL A 33 1.35 -3.26 3.17
CA VAL A 33 2.80 -3.42 3.13
C VAL A 33 3.25 -3.27 1.67
N THR A 34 4.15 -2.33 1.41
CA THR A 34 4.63 -1.99 0.06
C THR A 34 6.10 -1.58 0.08
N GLY A 35 6.73 -1.48 -1.09
CA GLY A 35 8.05 -0.86 -1.22
C GLY A 35 7.93 0.66 -1.09
N HIS A 36 7.16 1.26 -1.98
CA HIS A 36 6.92 2.70 -2.06
C HIS A 36 5.43 3.04 -2.10
N CYS A 37 5.09 4.26 -1.68
CA CYS A 37 3.75 4.80 -1.65
C CYS A 37 3.75 6.29 -2.07
N GLY A 38 3.10 6.59 -3.20
CA GLY A 38 2.93 7.95 -3.68
C GLY A 38 1.87 8.75 -2.91
N PRO A 39 1.86 10.09 -3.03
CA PRO A 39 1.03 11.01 -2.22
C PRO A 39 -0.47 10.81 -2.39
N ASN A 40 -0.92 10.37 -3.57
CA ASN A 40 -2.33 10.07 -3.80
C ASN A 40 -2.76 8.77 -3.09
N ALA A 41 -1.92 7.73 -3.15
CA ALA A 41 -2.20 6.46 -2.49
C ALA A 41 -2.16 6.62 -0.96
N TYR A 42 -1.14 7.29 -0.43
CA TYR A 42 -1.02 7.54 0.99
C TYR A 42 -2.23 8.30 1.54
N ARG A 43 -2.62 9.41 0.89
CA ARG A 43 -3.81 10.18 1.30
C ARG A 43 -5.08 9.36 1.26
N ALA A 44 -5.29 8.57 0.21
CA ALA A 44 -6.50 7.76 0.07
C ALA A 44 -6.57 6.65 1.13
N LEU A 45 -5.46 5.95 1.38
CA LEU A 45 -5.37 4.89 2.40
C LEU A 45 -5.52 5.46 3.82
N ASN A 46 -4.84 6.56 4.12
CA ASN A 46 -4.92 7.21 5.42
C ASN A 46 -6.34 7.74 5.70
N ALA A 47 -7.03 8.28 4.69
CA ALA A 47 -8.41 8.76 4.83
C ALA A 47 -9.42 7.67 5.24
N VAL A 48 -9.12 6.40 4.96
CA VAL A 48 -9.94 5.24 5.36
C VAL A 48 -9.36 4.49 6.58
N GLY A 49 -8.35 5.07 7.25
CA GLY A 49 -7.73 4.50 8.45
C GLY A 49 -6.82 3.29 8.19
N VAL A 50 -6.38 3.10 6.94
CA VAL A 50 -5.44 2.03 6.57
C VAL A 50 -4.02 2.53 6.79
N ARG A 51 -3.28 1.83 7.66
CA ARG A 51 -1.87 2.13 7.91
C ARG A 51 -1.00 1.64 6.76
N VAL A 52 0.01 2.42 6.40
CA VAL A 52 0.92 2.07 5.30
C VAL A 52 2.30 1.77 5.89
N TYR A 53 2.87 0.63 5.52
CA TYR A 53 4.23 0.22 5.89
C TYR A 53 5.07 0.15 4.62
N THR A 54 6.14 0.93 4.58
CA THR A 54 7.07 1.00 3.45
C THR A 54 8.41 0.35 3.81
N GLY A 55 9.31 0.23 2.83
CA GLY A 55 10.66 -0.29 3.05
C GLY A 55 10.86 -1.76 2.62
N VAL A 56 9.87 -2.36 1.95
CA VAL A 56 10.07 -3.65 1.27
C VAL A 56 10.81 -3.40 -0.04
N THR A 57 12.13 -3.58 -0.05
CA THR A 57 12.98 -3.33 -1.23
C THR A 57 13.17 -4.57 -2.09
N GLU A 58 13.07 -5.77 -1.52
CA GLU A 58 13.31 -7.04 -2.20
C GLU A 58 12.68 -8.23 -1.46
N GLY A 59 12.65 -9.39 -2.13
CA GLY A 59 12.17 -10.66 -1.56
C GLY A 59 10.76 -11.04 -2.00
N THR A 60 10.23 -12.09 -1.37
CA THR A 60 8.89 -12.62 -1.64
C THR A 60 7.83 -11.93 -0.78
N VAL A 61 6.55 -12.12 -1.14
CA VAL A 61 5.42 -11.69 -0.27
C VAL A 61 5.54 -12.29 1.13
N ARG A 62 6.06 -13.52 1.26
CA ARG A 62 6.30 -14.14 2.56
C ARG A 62 7.33 -13.36 3.37
N ASP A 63 8.41 -12.90 2.74
CA ASP A 63 9.45 -12.12 3.42
C ASP A 63 8.90 -10.78 3.92
N ALA A 64 8.10 -10.09 3.09
CA ALA A 64 7.44 -8.86 3.48
C ALA A 64 6.52 -9.04 4.70
N VAL A 65 5.73 -10.12 4.73
CA VAL A 65 4.87 -10.46 5.88
C VAL A 65 5.70 -10.75 7.13
N LEU A 66 6.82 -11.48 7.00
CA LEU A 66 7.71 -11.77 8.12
C LEU A 66 8.40 -10.51 8.65
N GLN A 67 8.84 -9.60 7.78
CA GLN A 67 9.41 -8.32 8.19
C GLN A 67 8.38 -7.44 8.90
N PHE A 68 7.15 -7.42 8.41
CA PHE A 68 6.03 -6.73 9.07
C PHE A 68 5.77 -7.28 10.47
N GLN A 69 5.63 -8.60 10.61
CA GLN A 69 5.39 -9.27 11.89
C GLN A 69 6.55 -9.08 12.88
N ALA A 70 7.79 -8.99 12.38
CA ALA A 70 8.96 -8.72 13.18
C ALA A 70 9.13 -7.24 13.58
N GLY A 71 8.21 -6.35 13.19
CA GLY A 71 8.31 -4.92 13.47
C GLY A 71 9.47 -4.22 12.75
N ARG A 72 10.00 -4.82 11.68
CA ARG A 72 11.13 -4.28 10.92
C ARG A 72 10.73 -3.28 9.84
N LEU A 73 9.44 -3.24 9.50
CA LEU A 73 8.90 -2.26 8.56
C LEU A 73 8.46 -1.01 9.31
N GLN A 74 8.75 0.14 8.73
CA GLN A 74 8.38 1.42 9.32
C GLN A 74 7.01 1.85 8.80
N GLU A 75 6.15 2.31 9.72
CA GLU A 75 4.91 2.95 9.34
C GLU A 75 5.23 4.27 8.63
N ALA A 76 4.70 4.44 7.44
CA ALA A 76 4.93 5.61 6.63
C ALA A 76 4.21 6.82 7.26
N ALA A 77 4.97 7.88 7.53
CA ALA A 77 4.44 9.17 7.99
C ALA A 77 3.92 10.05 6.83
N GLY A 78 4.08 9.59 5.59
CA GLY A 78 3.75 10.31 4.38
C GLY A 78 4.11 9.49 3.15
N ALA A 79 3.91 10.07 1.96
CA ALA A 79 4.44 9.49 0.75
C ALA A 79 5.96 9.59 0.67
N ASP A 80 6.59 8.56 0.11
CA ASP A 80 8.05 8.46 -0.02
C ASP A 80 8.56 8.67 -1.46
N VAL A 81 7.64 8.76 -2.43
CA VAL A 81 7.91 9.05 -3.84
C VAL A 81 7.12 10.28 -4.32
N GLN A 82 7.60 10.91 -5.39
CA GLN A 82 6.98 12.12 -5.95
C GLN A 82 5.63 11.81 -6.62
N SER A 83 4.80 12.84 -6.77
CA SER A 83 3.56 12.75 -7.56
C SER A 83 3.96 12.50 -9.03
N HIS A 84 3.73 11.27 -9.55
CA HIS A 84 4.14 10.71 -10.87
C HIS A 84 5.27 9.67 -10.83
N TRP A 85 5.16 8.69 -9.92
CA TRP A 85 5.89 7.42 -10.03
C TRP A 85 5.01 6.37 -10.71
#